data_AF-A0A7S2I7A7-F1
#
_entry.id   AF-A0A7S2I7A7-F1
#
_cell.length_a   1.000
_cell.length_b   1.000
_cell.length_c   1.000
_cell.angle_alpha   90.00
_cell.angle_beta   90.00
_cell.angle_gamma   90.00
#
_symmetry.space_group_name_H-M   'P 1'
#
loop_
_entity.id
_entity.type
_entity.pdbx_description
1 polymer ?
#
loop_
_entity_poly.entity_id
_entity_poly.type
_entity_poly.pdbx_seq_one_letter_code
_entity_poly.pdbx_strand_id
1 'polypeptide(L)'
;SGLVAHRQHLMTVPKPSAIQGMIIYRFRQNVIHVVQLCVADEYRGRGFGRKAVDWLVTYAQKMSMDAVALSSTLEGVAYYETCGLKKQMGIKNLDGRDYIEGRVLMEYRLAPTAFDAALKAIADGTPVTREELVPMVFTLLDQDGDGRLTVSEMREFANCIGFTGSEAEWLEEYTKVCAKVEGGAKAGVNEKLF
;
A
#
# COMPACT_ATOMS: atom_id res chain seq x y z
N SER A 1 0.57 13.16 54.56
CA SER A 1 0.15 13.59 53.20
C SER A 1 1.12 13.23 52.07
N GLY A 2 2.15 12.37 52.28
CA GLY A 2 3.14 12.03 51.24
C GLY A 2 2.96 10.68 50.54
N LEU A 3 2.26 9.72 51.13
CA LEU A 3 2.10 8.37 50.53
C LEU A 3 1.08 8.29 49.39
N VAL A 4 0.09 9.19 49.36
CA VAL A 4 -0.94 9.22 48.30
C VAL A 4 -0.38 9.87 47.03
N ALA A 5 0.50 10.88 47.17
CA ALA A 5 1.14 11.57 46.05
C ALA A 5 2.13 10.68 45.28
N HIS A 6 2.81 9.75 45.95
CA HIS A 6 3.75 8.82 45.28
C HIS A 6 3.02 7.76 44.43
N ARG A 7 1.77 7.43 44.77
CA ARG A 7 0.95 6.45 44.03
C ARG A 7 0.31 7.03 42.76
N GLN A 8 0.08 8.34 42.72
CA GLN A 8 -0.42 9.04 41.52
C GLN A 8 0.68 9.29 40.47
N HIS A 9 1.95 9.36 40.88
CA HIS A 9 3.05 9.59 39.94
C HIS A 9 3.50 8.33 39.16
N LEU A 10 3.07 7.14 39.59
CA LEU A 10 3.33 5.87 38.88
C LEU A 10 2.29 5.57 37.78
N MET A 11 1.29 6.42 37.55
CA MET A 11 0.25 6.22 36.52
C MET A 11 0.51 6.95 35.20
N THR A 12 1.63 7.64 35.04
CA THR A 12 1.93 8.40 33.81
C THR A 12 3.29 8.06 33.20
N VAL A 13 3.88 6.92 33.55
CA VAL A 13 4.89 6.31 32.67
C VAL A 13 4.11 5.68 31.52
N PRO A 14 4.33 6.09 30.25
CA PRO A 14 3.76 5.38 29.12
C PRO A 14 4.15 3.92 29.27
N LYS A 15 3.16 3.04 29.44
CA LYS A 15 3.39 1.61 29.50
C LYS A 15 4.24 1.29 28.25
N PRO A 16 5.45 0.71 28.38
CA PRO A 16 6.26 0.39 27.21
C PRO A 16 5.35 -0.38 26.26
N SER A 17 5.21 0.13 25.04
CA SER A 17 4.31 -0.42 24.03
C SER A 17 4.72 -1.87 23.81
N ALA A 18 3.98 -2.80 24.42
CA ALA A 18 4.26 -4.21 24.31
C ALA A 18 4.17 -4.58 22.82
N ILE A 19 5.22 -5.19 22.28
CA ILE A 19 5.24 -5.65 20.89
C ILE A 19 4.24 -6.80 20.77
N GLN A 20 3.11 -6.55 20.10
CA GLN A 20 2.01 -7.51 19.97
C GLN A 20 2.28 -8.56 18.87
N GLY A 21 3.22 -8.27 17.98
CA GLY A 21 3.59 -9.13 16.87
C GLY A 21 4.66 -8.49 16.00
N MET A 22 5.14 -9.25 15.02
CA MET A 22 6.16 -8.81 14.07
C MET A 22 5.86 -9.40 12.69
N ILE A 23 6.15 -8.61 11.66
CA ILE A 23 6.11 -9.02 10.26
C ILE A 23 7.50 -8.72 9.66
N ILE A 24 8.13 -9.73 9.08
CA ILE A 24 9.36 -9.60 8.30
C ILE A 24 9.00 -9.98 6.87
N TYR A 25 9.30 -9.09 5.92
CA TYR A 25 9.02 -9.32 4.51
C TYR A 25 10.12 -8.75 3.61
N ARG A 26 10.08 -9.13 2.33
CA ARG A 26 10.97 -8.62 1.28
C ARG A 26 10.19 -8.47 -0.03
N PHE A 27 10.60 -7.51 -0.85
CA PHE A 27 10.03 -7.30 -2.19
C PHE A 27 10.79 -8.13 -3.23
N ARG A 28 10.07 -8.90 -4.05
CA ARG A 28 10.63 -9.62 -5.21
C ARG A 28 9.58 -9.74 -6.30
N GLN A 29 9.95 -9.46 -7.56
CA GLN A 29 9.06 -9.64 -8.72
C GLN A 29 7.66 -9.05 -8.53
N ASN A 30 7.59 -7.83 -7.97
CA ASN A 30 6.34 -7.14 -7.62
C ASN A 30 5.45 -7.86 -6.57
N VAL A 31 6.02 -8.77 -5.77
CA VAL A 31 5.33 -9.51 -4.71
C VAL A 31 5.99 -9.23 -3.35
N ILE A 32 5.16 -9.06 -2.31
CA ILE A 32 5.62 -9.00 -0.92
C ILE A 32 5.75 -10.43 -0.38
N HIS A 33 6.98 -10.89 -0.19
CA HIS A 33 7.29 -12.19 0.42
C HIS A 33 7.44 -12.06 1.93
N VAL A 34 6.45 -12.57 2.67
CA VAL A 34 6.48 -12.62 4.12
C VAL A 34 7.38 -13.77 4.55
N VAL A 35 8.51 -13.41 5.16
CA VAL A 35 9.49 -14.34 5.73
C VAL A 35 9.04 -14.84 7.09
N GLN A 36 8.47 -13.93 7.91
CA GLN A 36 7.97 -14.25 9.24
C GLN A 36 6.77 -13.38 9.56
N LEU A 37 5.71 -14.00 10.10
CA LEU A 37 4.58 -13.31 10.70
C LEU A 37 4.24 -14.02 12.00
N CYS A 38 4.36 -13.32 13.12
CA CYS A 38 4.08 -13.88 14.44
C CYS A 38 3.30 -12.89 15.30
N VAL A 39 2.41 -13.42 16.12
CA VAL A 39 1.68 -12.71 17.17
C VAL A 39 2.19 -13.24 18.50
N ALA A 40 2.55 -12.35 19.40
CA ALA A 40 3.00 -12.70 20.74
C ALA A 40 1.93 -13.53 21.47
N ASP A 41 2.35 -14.53 22.23
CA ASP A 41 1.51 -15.63 22.72
C ASP A 41 0.31 -15.14 23.52
N GLU A 42 0.53 -14.15 24.38
CA GLU A 42 -0.49 -13.51 25.21
C GLU A 42 -1.56 -12.74 24.40
N TYR A 43 -1.29 -12.45 23.13
CA TYR A 43 -2.17 -11.75 22.19
C TYR A 43 -2.79 -12.67 21.12
N ARG A 44 -2.44 -13.96 21.08
CA ARG A 44 -3.04 -14.92 20.14
C ARG A 44 -4.55 -15.10 20.39
N GLY A 45 -5.28 -15.50 19.36
CA GLY A 45 -6.74 -15.68 19.41
C GLY A 45 -7.57 -14.39 19.43
N ARG A 46 -6.93 -13.21 19.35
CA ARG A 46 -7.60 -11.89 19.39
C ARG A 46 -7.71 -11.20 18.03
N GLY A 47 -7.48 -11.94 16.95
CA GLY A 47 -7.56 -11.43 15.57
C GLY A 47 -6.33 -10.63 15.08
N PHE A 48 -5.28 -10.47 15.88
CA PHE A 48 -4.08 -9.70 15.46
C PHE A 48 -3.40 -10.28 14.21
N GLY A 49 -3.38 -11.60 14.04
CA GLY A 49 -2.82 -12.21 12.83
C GLY A 49 -3.62 -11.83 11.57
N ARG A 50 -4.95 -11.74 11.68
CA ARG A 50 -5.81 -11.32 10.57
C ARG A 50 -5.54 -9.86 10.24
N LYS A 51 -5.48 -9.00 11.26
CA LYS A 51 -5.13 -7.58 11.10
C LYS A 51 -3.76 -7.39 10.45
N ALA A 52 -2.78 -8.24 10.77
CA ALA A 52 -1.47 -8.23 10.14
C ALA A 52 -1.54 -8.59 8.64
N VAL A 53 -2.36 -9.59 8.28
CA VAL A 53 -2.60 -9.94 6.87
C VAL A 53 -3.37 -8.83 6.15
N ASP A 54 -4.44 -8.29 6.74
CA ASP A 54 -5.22 -7.19 6.15
C ASP A 54 -4.34 -5.95 5.92
N TRP A 55 -3.43 -5.66 6.87
CA TRP A 55 -2.44 -4.60 6.73
C TRP A 55 -1.47 -4.87 5.58
N LEU A 56 -0.96 -6.11 5.44
CA LEU A 56 -0.08 -6.47 4.32
C LEU A 56 -0.78 -6.32 2.97
N VAL A 57 -2.06 -6.73 2.86
CA VAL A 57 -2.84 -6.57 1.62
C VAL A 57 -3.07 -5.09 1.31
N THR A 58 -3.47 -4.30 2.31
CA THR A 58 -3.63 -2.85 2.14
C THR A 58 -2.32 -2.18 1.74
N TYR A 59 -1.21 -2.60 2.33
CA TYR A 59 0.11 -2.08 2.01
C TYR A 59 0.55 -2.48 0.60
N ALA A 60 0.32 -3.73 0.19
CA ALA A 60 0.55 -4.19 -1.18
C ALA A 60 -0.28 -3.41 -2.21
N GLN A 61 -1.54 -3.09 -1.88
CA GLN A 61 -2.42 -2.27 -2.74
C GLN A 61 -1.85 -0.87 -2.94
N LYS A 62 -1.46 -0.20 -1.85
CA LYS A 62 -0.87 1.15 -1.89
C LYS A 62 0.45 1.21 -2.66
N MET A 63 1.22 0.12 -2.63
CA MET A 63 2.50 0.01 -3.32
C MET A 63 2.36 -0.52 -4.76
N SER A 64 1.13 -0.75 -5.26
CA SER A 64 0.86 -1.36 -6.57
C SER A 64 1.59 -2.70 -6.80
N MET A 65 1.60 -3.55 -5.77
CA MET A 65 2.16 -4.91 -5.84
C MET A 65 1.14 -5.90 -6.43
N ASP A 66 1.63 -6.97 -7.06
CA ASP A 66 0.78 -8.01 -7.65
C ASP A 66 0.18 -8.94 -6.58
N ALA A 67 0.96 -9.23 -5.54
CA ALA A 67 0.57 -10.20 -4.53
C ALA A 67 1.28 -10.03 -3.17
N VAL A 68 0.72 -10.69 -2.16
CA VAL A 68 1.38 -11.02 -0.89
C VAL A 68 1.52 -12.55 -0.82
N ALA A 69 2.71 -13.05 -0.55
CA ALA A 69 2.99 -14.48 -0.47
C ALA A 69 3.66 -14.86 0.85
N LEU A 70 3.30 -16.02 1.40
CA LEU A 70 3.90 -16.57 2.62
C LEU A 70 3.94 -18.10 2.60
N SER A 71 4.87 -18.69 3.37
CA SER A 71 4.94 -20.13 3.57
C SER A 71 4.27 -20.54 4.87
N SER A 72 3.17 -21.28 4.78
CA SER A 72 2.37 -21.79 5.90
C SER A 72 2.74 -23.23 6.25
N THR A 73 2.56 -23.64 7.51
CA THR A 73 2.46 -25.08 7.84
C THR A 73 1.14 -25.64 7.35
N LEU A 74 0.99 -26.96 7.28
CA LEU A 74 -0.26 -27.63 6.86
C LEU A 74 -1.43 -27.25 7.78
N GLU A 75 -1.20 -27.11 9.09
CA GLU A 75 -2.20 -26.72 10.08
C GLU A 75 -2.61 -25.25 9.91
N GLY A 76 -1.68 -24.39 9.51
CA GLY A 76 -1.91 -22.96 9.29
C GLY A 76 -2.67 -22.63 7.99
N VAL A 77 -2.77 -23.58 7.05
CA VAL A 77 -3.41 -23.34 5.74
C VAL A 77 -4.85 -22.85 5.92
N ALA A 78 -5.65 -23.57 6.70
CA ALA A 78 -7.06 -23.22 6.90
C ALA A 78 -7.22 -21.80 7.47
N TYR A 79 -6.32 -21.42 8.38
CA TYR A 79 -6.29 -20.06 8.94
C TYR A 79 -6.05 -19.01 7.86
N TYR A 80 -5.02 -19.17 7.02
CA TYR A 80 -4.71 -18.22 5.97
C TYR A 80 -5.74 -18.20 4.83
N GLU A 81 -6.40 -19.33 4.55
CA GLU A 81 -7.58 -19.37 3.65
C GLU A 81 -8.70 -18.47 4.18
N THR A 82 -8.95 -18.46 5.49
CA THR A 82 -9.93 -17.52 6.07
C THR A 82 -9.51 -16.06 5.96
N CYS A 83 -8.22 -15.78 5.72
CA CYS A 83 -7.70 -14.44 5.48
C CYS A 83 -7.66 -14.07 3.98
N GLY A 84 -8.22 -14.93 3.11
CA GLY A 84 -8.31 -14.70 1.67
C GLY A 84 -7.11 -15.19 0.86
N LEU A 85 -6.07 -15.73 1.51
CA LEU A 85 -4.95 -16.34 0.79
C LEU A 85 -5.38 -17.67 0.19
N LYS A 86 -4.88 -17.97 -1.01
CA LYS A 86 -5.12 -19.24 -1.69
C LYS A 86 -3.85 -20.07 -1.72
N LYS A 87 -4.00 -21.38 -1.59
CA LYS A 87 -2.93 -22.33 -1.87
C LYS A 87 -2.51 -22.21 -3.32
N GLN A 88 -1.22 -22.05 -3.56
CA GLN A 88 -0.70 -22.15 -4.91
C GLN A 88 -0.30 -23.59 -5.21
N MET A 89 -1.04 -24.23 -6.12
CA MET A 89 -0.75 -25.58 -6.60
C MET A 89 0.18 -25.50 -7.82
N GLY A 90 1.36 -26.11 -7.72
CA GLY A 90 2.24 -26.27 -8.89
C GLY A 90 3.23 -25.13 -9.17
N ILE A 91 3.43 -24.17 -8.26
CA ILE A 91 4.55 -23.24 -8.39
C ILE A 91 5.86 -23.98 -8.14
N LYS A 92 6.49 -24.43 -9.22
CA LYS A 92 7.95 -24.45 -9.30
C LYS A 92 8.37 -22.99 -9.47
N ASN A 93 8.83 -22.39 -8.36
CA ASN A 93 9.62 -21.15 -8.28
C ASN A 93 8.85 -19.82 -8.04
N LEU A 94 9.15 -19.16 -6.92
CA LEU A 94 10.09 -18.05 -7.03
C LEU A 94 11.47 -18.65 -6.80
N ASP A 95 12.31 -18.64 -7.84
CA ASP A 95 13.68 -19.18 -7.96
C ASP A 95 14.06 -20.54 -7.30
N GLY A 96 13.13 -21.29 -6.72
CA GLY A 96 13.39 -22.50 -5.95
C GLY A 96 14.03 -22.25 -4.58
N ARG A 97 14.35 -21.00 -4.22
CA ARG A 97 15.08 -20.68 -2.97
C ARG A 97 14.18 -20.44 -1.77
N ASP A 98 12.89 -20.19 -2.00
CA ASP A 98 11.89 -20.02 -0.94
C ASP A 98 11.03 -21.29 -0.73
N TYR A 99 11.39 -22.41 -1.37
CA TYR A 99 10.80 -23.71 -1.04
C TYR A 99 11.26 -24.14 0.35
N ILE A 100 10.31 -24.34 1.24
CA ILE A 100 10.54 -24.91 2.57
C ILE A 100 9.82 -26.25 2.59
N GLU A 101 10.59 -27.33 2.76
CA GLU A 101 10.05 -28.68 2.87
C GLU A 101 8.96 -28.75 3.95
N GLY A 102 7.85 -29.43 3.64
CA GLY A 102 6.69 -29.54 4.53
C GLY A 102 5.84 -28.26 4.68
N ARG A 103 6.15 -27.17 3.97
CA ARG A 103 5.33 -25.96 3.95
C ARG A 103 4.55 -25.79 2.66
N VAL A 104 3.45 -25.06 2.77
CA VAL A 104 2.56 -24.72 1.67
C VAL A 104 2.66 -23.23 1.38
N LEU A 105 2.96 -22.89 0.12
CA LEU A 105 2.92 -21.50 -0.34
C LEU A 105 1.47 -21.03 -0.43
N MET A 106 1.20 -19.94 0.29
CA MET A 106 -0.09 -19.25 0.32
C MET A 106 0.08 -17.87 -0.31
N GLU A 107 -0.83 -17.48 -1.19
CA GLU A 107 -0.77 -16.20 -1.92
C GLU A 107 -2.11 -15.46 -1.85
N TYR A 108 -2.06 -14.19 -1.51
CA TYR A 108 -3.14 -13.23 -1.77
C TYR A 108 -2.80 -12.47 -3.05
N ARG A 109 -3.53 -12.73 -4.14
CA ARG A 109 -3.36 -11.98 -5.40
C ARG A 109 -4.24 -10.75 -5.39
N LEU A 110 -3.65 -9.59 -5.63
CA LEU A 110 -4.39 -8.36 -5.77
C LEU A 110 -5.14 -8.37 -7.11
N ALA A 111 -6.35 -7.79 -7.12
CA ALA A 111 -7.06 -7.62 -8.37
C ALA A 111 -6.28 -6.63 -9.24
N PRO A 112 -6.25 -6.81 -10.57
CA PRO A 112 -5.70 -5.81 -11.48
C PRO A 112 -6.36 -4.46 -11.20
N THR A 113 -5.55 -3.43 -11.03
CA THR A 113 -6.03 -2.07 -10.94
C THR A 113 -6.62 -1.63 -12.29
N ALA A 114 -7.37 -0.53 -12.31
CA ALA A 114 -7.77 0.09 -13.58
C ALA A 114 -6.57 0.41 -14.47
N PHE A 115 -5.43 0.77 -13.84
CA PHE A 115 -4.17 1.01 -14.53
C PHE A 115 -3.60 -0.26 -15.17
N ASP A 116 -3.59 -1.40 -14.46
CA ASP A 116 -3.14 -2.67 -15.02
C ASP A 116 -4.01 -3.12 -16.21
N ALA A 117 -5.32 -2.91 -16.11
CA ALA A 117 -6.25 -3.20 -17.20
C ALA A 117 -5.99 -2.30 -18.41
N ALA A 118 -5.75 -1.01 -18.20
CA ALA A 118 -5.41 -0.07 -19.27
C ALA A 118 -4.07 -0.40 -19.93
N LEU A 119 -3.03 -0.71 -19.14
CA LEU A 119 -1.73 -1.13 -19.68
C LEU A 119 -1.86 -2.37 -20.55
N LYS A 120 -2.65 -3.35 -20.09
CA LYS A 120 -2.95 -4.55 -20.88
C LYS A 120 -3.69 -4.21 -22.16
N ALA A 121 -4.74 -3.38 -22.09
CA ALA A 121 -5.50 -2.95 -23.26
C ALA A 121 -4.59 -2.26 -24.30
N ILE A 122 -3.71 -1.35 -23.86
CA ILE A 122 -2.73 -0.68 -24.72
C ILE A 122 -1.79 -1.71 -25.38
N ALA A 123 -1.27 -2.68 -24.61
CA ALA A 123 -0.39 -3.72 -25.13
C ALA A 123 -1.09 -4.63 -26.16
N ASP A 124 -2.39 -4.90 -25.95
CA ASP A 124 -3.23 -5.69 -26.85
C ASP A 124 -3.73 -4.86 -28.06
N GLY A 125 -3.31 -3.59 -28.19
CA GLY A 125 -3.74 -2.69 -29.26
C GLY A 125 -5.19 -2.21 -29.14
N THR A 126 -5.81 -2.42 -27.98
CA THR A 126 -7.15 -1.92 -27.67
C THR A 126 -7.05 -0.43 -27.32
N PRO A 127 -7.82 0.46 -27.99
CA PRO A 127 -7.82 1.87 -27.67
C PRO A 127 -8.31 2.09 -26.23
N VAL A 128 -7.52 2.80 -25.44
CA VAL A 128 -7.92 3.32 -24.12
C VAL A 128 -8.12 4.82 -24.27
N THR A 129 -9.26 5.33 -23.80
CA THR A 129 -9.59 6.74 -23.98
C THR A 129 -8.93 7.62 -22.91
N ARG A 130 -8.89 8.93 -23.17
CA ARG A 130 -8.41 9.90 -22.20
C ARG A 130 -9.26 9.87 -20.93
N GLU A 131 -10.58 9.72 -21.08
CA GLU A 131 -11.56 9.66 -19.98
C GLU A 131 -11.31 8.45 -19.07
N GLU A 132 -10.72 7.38 -19.59
CA GLU A 132 -10.31 6.22 -18.80
C GLU A 132 -8.96 6.45 -18.10
N LEU A 133 -7.99 7.07 -18.79
CA LEU A 133 -6.63 7.29 -18.23
C LEU A 133 -6.56 8.42 -17.20
N VAL A 134 -7.36 9.48 -17.36
CA VAL A 134 -7.35 10.66 -16.48
C VAL A 134 -7.55 10.29 -15.01
N PRO A 135 -8.58 9.51 -14.61
CA PRO A 135 -8.77 9.10 -13.22
C PRO A 135 -7.58 8.28 -12.68
N MET A 136 -6.94 7.47 -13.53
CA MET A 136 -5.82 6.61 -13.13
C MET A 136 -4.57 7.44 -12.83
N VAL A 137 -4.23 8.37 -13.73
CA VAL A 137 -3.09 9.28 -13.53
C VAL A 137 -3.35 10.20 -12.34
N PHE A 138 -4.58 10.72 -12.20
CA PHE A 138 -4.95 11.54 -11.06
C PHE A 138 -4.74 10.79 -9.73
N THR A 139 -5.28 9.57 -9.63
CA THR A 139 -5.13 8.73 -8.43
C THR A 139 -3.68 8.39 -8.14
N LEU A 140 -2.84 8.23 -9.17
CA LEU A 140 -1.42 7.97 -9.01
C LEU A 140 -0.67 9.18 -8.43
N LEU A 141 -1.10 10.40 -8.76
CA LEU A 141 -0.50 11.64 -8.28
C LEU A 141 -1.03 12.07 -6.91
N ASP A 142 -2.27 11.70 -6.56
CA ASP A 142 -2.93 12.02 -5.29
C ASP A 142 -2.36 11.13 -4.16
N GLN A 143 -1.18 11.49 -3.66
CA GLN A 143 -0.39 10.64 -2.77
C GLN A 143 -1.02 10.53 -1.38
N ASP A 144 -1.68 11.58 -0.91
CA ASP A 144 -2.39 11.56 0.37
C ASP A 144 -3.86 11.11 0.25
N GLY A 145 -4.40 11.07 -0.96
CA GLY A 145 -5.73 10.53 -1.26
C GLY A 145 -6.86 11.47 -0.84
N ASP A 146 -6.59 12.78 -0.73
CA ASP A 146 -7.59 13.79 -0.34
C ASP A 146 -8.49 14.23 -1.52
N GLY A 147 -8.21 13.72 -2.73
CA GLY A 147 -8.92 14.01 -3.96
C GLY A 147 -8.49 15.33 -4.63
N ARG A 148 -7.37 15.92 -4.22
CA ARG A 148 -6.87 17.22 -4.68
C ARG A 148 -5.36 17.24 -4.80
N LEU A 149 -4.86 17.32 -6.02
CA LEU A 149 -3.42 17.41 -6.26
C LEU A 149 -2.87 18.77 -5.83
N THR A 150 -1.93 18.74 -4.91
CA THR A 150 -1.14 19.87 -4.46
C THR A 150 -0.07 20.25 -5.49
N VAL A 151 0.62 21.38 -5.25
CA VAL A 151 1.75 21.83 -6.10
C VAL A 151 2.85 20.78 -6.19
N SER A 152 3.11 20.07 -5.10
CA SER A 152 4.14 19.03 -5.00
C SER A 152 3.74 17.76 -5.74
N GLU A 153 2.47 17.38 -5.70
CA GLU A 153 1.97 16.19 -6.40
C GLU A 153 1.90 16.44 -7.91
N MET A 154 1.40 17.59 -8.34
CA MET A 154 1.38 17.96 -9.76
C MET A 154 2.79 18.18 -10.35
N ARG A 155 3.80 18.44 -9.51
CA ARG A 155 5.19 18.56 -9.95
C ARG A 155 5.70 17.26 -10.56
N GLU A 156 5.32 16.11 -10.01
CA GLU A 156 5.72 14.81 -10.56
C GLU A 156 5.17 14.62 -11.98
N PHE A 157 3.91 15.01 -12.20
CA PHE A 157 3.31 14.99 -13.54
C PHE A 157 4.02 15.93 -14.51
N ALA A 158 4.32 17.16 -14.08
CA ALA A 158 5.03 18.15 -14.89
C ALA A 158 6.38 17.62 -15.38
N ASN A 159 7.14 16.97 -14.49
CA ASN A 159 8.43 16.38 -14.82
C ASN A 159 8.26 15.24 -15.84
N CYS A 160 7.24 14.38 -15.66
CA CYS A 160 6.95 13.28 -16.58
C CYS A 160 6.60 13.75 -18.00
N ILE A 161 5.90 14.88 -18.15
CA ILE A 161 5.58 15.46 -19.47
C ILE A 161 6.69 16.35 -20.04
N GLY A 162 7.83 16.44 -19.36
CA GLY A 162 9.04 17.10 -19.87
C GLY A 162 9.24 18.55 -19.41
N PHE A 163 8.57 19.01 -18.35
CA PHE A 163 8.88 20.30 -17.74
C PHE A 163 10.21 20.22 -16.99
N THR A 164 11.15 21.13 -17.31
CA THR A 164 12.50 21.16 -16.71
C THR A 164 12.80 22.45 -15.94
N GLY A 165 11.80 23.30 -15.71
CA GLY A 165 11.96 24.53 -14.94
C GLY A 165 12.20 24.30 -13.45
N SER A 166 12.69 25.33 -12.77
CA SER A 166 12.87 25.41 -11.33
C SER A 166 11.55 25.33 -10.56
N GLU A 167 11.64 25.17 -9.24
CA GLU A 167 10.45 25.20 -8.35
C GLU A 167 9.70 26.54 -8.41
N ALA A 168 10.41 27.66 -8.60
CA ALA A 168 9.79 28.97 -8.74
C ALA A 168 8.98 29.09 -10.04
N GLU A 169 9.58 28.65 -11.16
CA GLU A 169 8.90 28.60 -12.45
C GLU A 169 7.70 27.63 -12.41
N TRP A 170 7.85 26.49 -11.73
CA TRP A 170 6.75 25.55 -11.55
C TRP A 170 5.61 26.15 -10.72
N LEU A 171 5.92 26.87 -9.63
CA LEU A 171 4.91 27.53 -8.80
C LEU A 171 4.10 28.55 -9.61
N GLU A 172 4.74 29.28 -10.52
CA GLU A 172 4.06 30.21 -11.43
C GLU A 172 3.13 29.48 -12.40
N GLU A 173 3.58 28.40 -13.03
CA GLU A 173 2.75 27.58 -13.92
C GLU A 173 1.59 26.92 -13.19
N TYR A 174 1.85 26.33 -12.02
CA TYR A 174 0.82 25.73 -11.18
C TYR A 174 -0.23 26.76 -10.74
N THR A 175 0.19 27.99 -10.43
CA THR A 175 -0.75 29.09 -10.11
C THR A 175 -1.67 29.40 -11.31
N LYS A 176 -1.16 29.34 -12.53
CA LYS A 176 -1.97 29.51 -13.76
C LYS A 176 -2.95 28.36 -13.94
N VAL A 177 -2.53 27.12 -13.69
CA VAL A 177 -3.42 25.94 -13.73
C VAL A 177 -4.57 26.10 -12.72
N CYS A 178 -4.25 26.54 -11.49
CA CYS A 178 -5.23 26.75 -10.43
C CYS A 178 -6.10 28.01 -10.59
N ALA A 179 -5.89 28.84 -11.61
CA ALA A 179 -6.68 30.07 -11.80
C ALA A 179 -8.19 29.83 -11.97
N LYS A 180 -8.57 28.61 -12.39
CA LYS A 180 -9.97 28.17 -12.54
C LYS A 180 -10.49 27.37 -11.32
N VAL A 181 -9.63 27.11 -10.33
CA VAL A 181 -10.00 26.38 -9.10
C VAL A 181 -10.60 27.36 -8.09
N GLU A 182 -11.78 27.03 -7.57
CA GLU A 182 -12.33 27.74 -6.42
C GLU A 182 -11.44 27.51 -5.18
N GLY A 183 -10.84 28.59 -4.65
CA GLY A 183 -9.81 28.54 -3.60
C GLY A 183 -8.36 28.54 -4.12
N GLY A 184 -8.17 28.54 -5.44
CA GLY A 184 -6.87 28.72 -6.10
C GLY A 184 -5.84 27.64 -5.75
N ALA A 185 -4.55 28.00 -5.80
CA ALA A 185 -3.44 27.07 -5.58
C ALA A 185 -3.47 26.34 -4.23
N LYS A 186 -4.08 26.96 -3.20
CA LYS A 186 -4.22 26.35 -1.85
C LYS A 186 -5.25 25.22 -1.82
N ALA A 187 -6.24 25.25 -2.72
CA ALA A 187 -7.30 24.25 -2.76
C ALA A 187 -6.94 23.03 -3.61
N GLY A 188 -5.84 23.05 -4.37
CA GLY A 188 -5.42 21.93 -5.21
C GLY A 188 -6.28 21.71 -6.45
N VAL A 189 -5.77 20.91 -7.38
CA VAL A 189 -6.47 20.53 -8.62
C VAL A 189 -7.26 19.25 -8.37
N ASN A 190 -8.56 19.25 -8.64
CA ASN A 190 -9.38 18.03 -8.54
C ASN A 190 -9.45 17.28 -9.89
N GLU A 191 -9.93 16.05 -9.85
CA GLU A 191 -9.99 15.16 -11.02
C GLU A 191 -10.73 15.77 -12.23
N LYS A 192 -11.77 16.57 -12.00
CA LYS A 192 -12.54 17.20 -13.09
C LYS A 192 -11.77 18.28 -13.84
N LEU A 193 -10.76 18.87 -13.21
CA LEU A 193 -9.96 19.96 -13.80
C LEU A 193 -8.64 19.45 -14.39
N PHE A 194 -8.18 18.27 -13.99
CA PHE A 194 -6.99 17.59 -14.50
C PHE A 194 -7.18 17.12 -15.95
#